data_AF-A0A084WF29-F1
#
_entry.id   AF-A0A084WF29-F1
#
_cell.length_a   1.000
_cell.length_b   1.000
_cell.length_c   1.000
_cell.angle_alpha   90.00
_cell.angle_beta   90.00
_cell.angle_gamma   90.00
#
_symmetry.space_group_name_H-M   'P 1'
#
loop_
_entity.id
_entity.type
_entity.pdbx_description
1 polymer ?
#
loop_
_entity_poly.entity_id
_entity_poly.type
_entity_poly.pdbx_seq_one_letter_code
_entity_poly.pdbx_strand_id
1 'polypeptide(L)'
;MFVGHDATRSFVTGEFDHYTEELSDVSSLTDTELQQLLTWREFYDKTYPYRGKAVGRYFDQFGQETAYYRHVLDRAAKAEETKNAGTTYPSCNVEWKKETGTRVWCTNRSGDGVERQWTGLPRKVVSSGNDDDDDQPRSVQFCACVPEDVSDTQYVAFAGCEASAVSCIIPDQD
;
A
#
# COMPACT_ATOMS: atom_id res chain seq x y z
N MET A 1 -27.23 3.18 -9.25
CA MET A 1 -26.26 2.29 -9.90
C MET A 1 -25.96 1.03 -9.07
N PHE A 2 -25.59 1.12 -7.78
CA PHE A 2 -25.21 -0.05 -6.96
C PHE A 2 -26.33 -0.96 -6.41
N VAL A 3 -27.60 -0.51 -6.42
CA VAL A 3 -28.70 -1.27 -5.81
C VAL A 3 -28.96 -2.54 -6.61
N GLY A 4 -28.68 -3.70 -6.00
CA GLY A 4 -28.92 -5.01 -6.62
C GLY A 4 -27.95 -5.37 -7.75
N HIS A 5 -26.87 -4.62 -7.91
CA HIS A 5 -25.93 -4.76 -9.01
C HIS A 5 -24.49 -4.93 -8.50
N ASP A 6 -23.71 -5.75 -9.21
CA ASP A 6 -22.27 -5.84 -8.99
C ASP A 6 -21.57 -4.79 -9.85
N ALA A 7 -21.23 -3.67 -9.21
CA ALA A 7 -20.47 -2.58 -9.83
C ALA A 7 -19.12 -2.38 -9.13
N THR A 8 -18.49 -3.50 -8.73
CA THR A 8 -17.25 -3.55 -7.94
C THR A 8 -16.16 -2.63 -8.50
N ARG A 9 -15.98 -2.57 -9.82
CA ARG A 9 -14.96 -1.70 -10.46
C ARG A 9 -15.12 -0.23 -10.10
N SER A 10 -16.37 0.24 -9.99
CA SER A 10 -16.69 1.66 -9.76
C SER A 10 -16.17 2.18 -8.42
N PHE A 11 -15.96 1.32 -7.42
CA PHE A 11 -15.37 1.72 -6.13
C PHE A 11 -13.94 2.26 -6.27
N VAL A 12 -13.26 1.90 -7.36
CA VAL A 12 -11.92 2.40 -7.69
C VAL A 12 -11.97 3.42 -8.82
N THR A 13 -12.70 3.13 -9.91
CA THR A 13 -12.66 3.96 -11.12
C THR A 13 -13.51 5.24 -11.03
N GLY A 14 -14.44 5.33 -10.08
CA GLY A 14 -15.33 6.48 -9.94
C GLY A 14 -16.43 6.57 -11.01
N GLU A 15 -16.62 5.52 -11.82
CA GLU A 15 -17.67 5.45 -12.85
C GLU A 15 -19.05 5.31 -12.18
N PHE A 16 -19.69 6.42 -11.78
CA PHE A 16 -20.92 6.38 -10.96
C PHE A 16 -22.24 6.64 -11.68
N ASP A 17 -22.20 7.10 -12.92
CA ASP A 17 -23.37 7.66 -13.62
C ASP A 17 -24.44 6.60 -13.94
N HIS A 18 -24.05 5.47 -14.53
CA HIS A 18 -24.96 4.42 -14.99
C HIS A 18 -24.37 3.03 -14.75
N TYR A 19 -25.23 2.05 -14.46
CA TYR A 19 -24.80 0.65 -14.34
C TYR A 19 -24.56 0.03 -15.71
N THR A 20 -23.48 -0.73 -15.85
CA THR A 20 -23.25 -1.66 -16.96
C THR A 20 -22.69 -2.98 -16.42
N GLU A 21 -22.88 -4.09 -17.13
CA GLU A 21 -22.39 -5.41 -16.68
C GLU A 21 -20.85 -5.48 -16.61
N GLU A 22 -20.17 -4.63 -17.38
CA GLU A 22 -18.72 -4.48 -17.39
C GLU A 22 -18.19 -3.94 -16.06
N LEU A 23 -18.99 -3.23 -15.27
CA LEU A 23 -18.58 -2.72 -13.94
C LEU A 23 -18.34 -3.85 -12.92
N SER A 24 -18.77 -5.08 -13.23
CA SER A 24 -18.39 -6.28 -12.45
C SER A 24 -16.97 -6.77 -12.78
N ASP A 25 -16.42 -6.40 -13.93
CA ASP A 25 -15.12 -6.85 -14.41
C ASP A 25 -13.98 -5.92 -13.96
N VAL A 26 -13.13 -6.45 -13.09
CA VAL A 26 -11.95 -5.77 -12.51
C VAL A 26 -10.63 -6.21 -13.17
N SER A 27 -10.68 -6.97 -14.26
CA SER A 27 -9.48 -7.50 -14.91
C SER A 27 -8.53 -6.39 -15.39
N SER A 28 -9.08 -5.23 -15.77
CA SER A 28 -8.34 -4.04 -16.19
C SER A 28 -7.71 -3.24 -15.05
N LEU A 29 -8.07 -3.50 -13.79
CA LEU A 29 -7.48 -2.82 -12.65
C LEU A 29 -6.06 -3.31 -12.42
N THR A 30 -5.19 -2.44 -11.94
CA THR A 30 -3.84 -2.77 -11.47
C THR A 30 -3.90 -3.57 -10.16
N ASP A 31 -2.81 -4.26 -9.81
CA ASP A 31 -2.80 -5.09 -8.59
C ASP A 31 -2.97 -4.24 -7.31
N THR A 32 -2.47 -2.99 -7.30
CA THR A 32 -2.68 -2.05 -6.18
C THR A 32 -4.15 -1.61 -6.08
N GLU A 33 -4.81 -1.37 -7.20
CA GLU A 33 -6.24 -1.05 -7.24
C GLU A 33 -7.10 -2.23 -6.78
N LEU A 34 -6.70 -3.47 -7.10
CA LEU A 34 -7.34 -4.66 -6.54
C LEU A 34 -7.22 -4.73 -5.02
N GLN A 35 -6.11 -4.28 -4.42
CA GLN A 35 -6.03 -4.17 -2.96
C GLN A 35 -7.00 -3.14 -2.39
N GLN A 36 -7.20 -2.01 -3.06
CA GLN A 36 -8.16 -1.00 -2.62
C GLN A 36 -9.59 -1.57 -2.58
N LEU A 37 -9.93 -2.47 -3.51
CA LEU A 37 -11.21 -3.21 -3.44
C LEU A 37 -11.32 -4.08 -2.20
N LEU A 38 -10.23 -4.70 -1.73
CA LEU A 38 -10.24 -5.44 -0.47
C LEU A 38 -10.45 -4.52 0.73
N THR A 39 -9.88 -3.32 0.72
CA THR A 39 -10.13 -2.29 1.74
C THR A 39 -11.60 -1.85 1.74
N TRP A 40 -12.20 -1.65 0.56
CA TRP A 40 -13.64 -1.37 0.44
C TRP A 40 -14.47 -2.53 0.99
N ARG A 41 -14.14 -3.78 0.64
CA ARG A 41 -14.81 -4.97 1.19
C ARG A 41 -14.78 -4.98 2.72
N GLU A 42 -13.60 -4.76 3.33
CA GLU A 42 -13.47 -4.68 4.79
C GLU A 42 -14.30 -3.55 5.41
N PHE A 43 -14.34 -2.38 4.77
CA PHE A 43 -15.18 -1.29 5.22
C PHE A 43 -16.65 -1.69 5.24
N TYR A 44 -17.15 -2.31 4.16
CA TYR A 44 -18.55 -2.75 4.07
C TYR A 44 -18.87 -3.89 5.04
N ASP A 45 -17.96 -4.84 5.24
CA ASP A 45 -18.11 -5.91 6.22
C ASP A 45 -18.25 -5.37 7.66
N LYS A 46 -17.58 -4.25 7.97
CA LYS A 46 -17.65 -3.59 9.29
C LYS A 46 -18.86 -2.66 9.43
N THR A 47 -19.34 -2.06 8.34
CA THR A 47 -20.34 -0.98 8.39
C THR A 47 -21.75 -1.41 8.01
N TYR A 48 -21.91 -2.54 7.31
CA TYR A 48 -23.21 -3.05 6.87
C TYR A 48 -23.42 -4.51 7.30
N PRO A 49 -24.67 -4.91 7.58
CA PRO A 49 -24.96 -6.30 7.90
C PRO A 49 -24.78 -7.18 6.66
N TYR A 50 -23.93 -8.20 6.79
CA TYR A 50 -23.75 -9.21 5.74
C TYR A 50 -25.07 -9.95 5.45
N ARG A 51 -25.47 -9.98 4.17
CA ARG A 51 -26.72 -10.62 3.72
C ARG A 51 -26.53 -11.87 2.87
N GLY A 52 -25.32 -12.12 2.36
CA GLY A 52 -25.04 -13.26 1.49
C GLY A 52 -24.09 -12.91 0.35
N LYS A 53 -23.97 -13.84 -0.60
CA LYS A 53 -23.14 -13.71 -1.81
C LYS A 53 -24.02 -13.47 -3.03
N ALA A 54 -23.61 -12.57 -3.91
CA ALA A 54 -24.26 -12.38 -5.20
C ALA A 54 -23.80 -13.44 -6.19
N VAL A 55 -24.74 -14.21 -6.76
CA VAL A 55 -24.46 -15.16 -7.84
C VAL A 55 -24.07 -14.38 -9.09
N GLY A 56 -22.94 -14.72 -9.71
CA GLY A 56 -22.43 -14.03 -10.89
C GLY A 56 -20.93 -14.30 -11.10
N ARG A 57 -20.20 -13.24 -11.47
CA ARG A 57 -18.79 -13.33 -11.87
C ARG A 57 -17.90 -13.88 -10.76
N TYR A 58 -18.18 -13.55 -9.50
CA TYR A 58 -17.34 -13.92 -8.36
C TYR A 58 -17.78 -15.20 -7.63
N PHE A 59 -19.09 -15.48 -7.60
CA PHE A 59 -19.65 -16.64 -6.93
C PHE A 59 -20.65 -17.39 -7.82
N ASP A 60 -20.62 -18.71 -7.79
CA ASP A 60 -21.57 -19.54 -8.53
C ASP A 60 -22.92 -19.67 -7.81
N GLN A 61 -23.84 -20.43 -8.41
CA GLN A 61 -25.18 -20.69 -7.87
C GLN A 61 -25.20 -21.41 -6.51
N PHE A 62 -24.08 -22.01 -6.11
CA PHE A 62 -23.90 -22.68 -4.81
C PHE A 62 -23.15 -21.78 -3.81
N GLY A 63 -22.81 -20.55 -4.20
CA GLY A 63 -22.03 -19.61 -3.40
C GLY A 63 -20.53 -19.95 -3.33
N GLN A 64 -20.05 -20.85 -4.18
CA GLN A 64 -18.64 -21.18 -4.29
C GLN A 64 -17.92 -20.15 -5.14
N GLU A 65 -16.64 -19.93 -4.84
CA GLU A 65 -15.81 -18.99 -5.58
C GLU A 65 -15.62 -19.46 -7.03
N THR A 66 -15.70 -18.54 -7.98
CA THR A 66 -15.37 -18.83 -9.36
C THR A 66 -13.85 -18.83 -9.58
N ALA A 67 -13.41 -19.33 -10.74
CA ALA A 67 -12.00 -19.19 -11.14
C ALA A 67 -11.59 -17.71 -11.27
N TYR A 68 -12.52 -16.86 -11.70
CA TYR A 68 -12.30 -15.42 -11.81
C TYR A 68 -12.02 -14.80 -10.43
N TYR A 69 -12.83 -15.11 -9.41
CA TYR A 69 -12.62 -14.55 -8.08
C TYR A 69 -11.29 -14.99 -7.47
N ARG A 70 -10.94 -16.28 -7.58
CA ARG A 70 -9.63 -16.78 -7.13
C ARG A 70 -8.47 -16.07 -7.82
N HIS A 71 -8.57 -15.81 -9.11
CA HIS A 71 -7.55 -15.07 -9.86
C HIS A 71 -7.43 -13.61 -9.39
N VAL A 72 -8.55 -12.94 -9.11
CA VAL A 72 -8.56 -11.57 -8.55
C VAL A 72 -7.91 -11.54 -7.17
N LEU A 73 -8.21 -12.52 -6.31
CA LEU A 73 -7.61 -12.62 -4.97
C LEU A 73 -6.10 -12.88 -5.05
N ASP A 74 -5.64 -13.76 -5.94
CA ASP A 74 -4.22 -14.04 -6.16
C ASP A 74 -3.46 -12.78 -6.62
N ARG A 75 -4.03 -12.01 -7.55
CA ARG A 75 -3.46 -10.73 -7.99
C ARG A 75 -3.40 -9.70 -6.86
N ALA A 76 -4.46 -9.58 -6.06
CA ALA A 76 -4.48 -8.67 -4.93
C ALA A 76 -3.46 -9.06 -3.84
N ALA A 77 -3.27 -10.37 -3.60
CA ALA A 77 -2.27 -10.90 -2.68
C ALA A 77 -0.84 -10.64 -3.17
N LYS A 78 -0.57 -10.76 -4.48
CA LYS A 78 0.74 -10.45 -5.07
C LYS A 78 1.14 -8.98 -4.89
N ALA A 79 0.20 -8.04 -4.92
CA ALA A 79 0.49 -6.65 -4.58
C ALA A 79 0.87 -6.47 -3.11
N GLU A 80 0.32 -7.30 -2.21
CA GLU A 80 0.65 -7.28 -0.79
C GLU A 80 2.04 -7.86 -0.57
N GLU A 81 2.32 -8.98 -1.22
CA GLU A 81 3.64 -9.61 -1.22
C GLU A 81 4.68 -8.71 -1.86
N THR A 82 4.39 -8.00 -2.95
CA THR A 82 5.36 -7.08 -3.58
C THR A 82 5.61 -5.84 -2.72
N LYS A 83 4.56 -5.28 -2.09
CA LYS A 83 4.72 -4.20 -1.09
C LYS A 83 5.56 -4.64 0.10
N ASN A 84 5.38 -5.87 0.57
CA ASN A 84 6.07 -6.40 1.74
C ASN A 84 7.45 -7.03 1.41
N ALA A 85 7.67 -7.50 0.19
CA ALA A 85 8.92 -8.11 -0.27
C ALA A 85 9.97 -7.06 -0.68
N GLY A 86 9.55 -5.83 -1.02
CA GLY A 86 10.46 -4.74 -1.32
C GLY A 86 11.12 -4.10 -0.09
N THR A 87 10.57 -4.31 1.11
CA THR A 87 10.95 -3.59 2.33
C THR A 87 11.35 -4.57 3.41
N THR A 88 12.63 -4.94 3.42
CA THR A 88 13.26 -5.78 4.47
C THR A 88 13.12 -5.18 5.87
N TYR A 89 12.95 -3.86 5.94
CA TYR A 89 12.92 -3.10 7.18
C TYR A 89 11.64 -2.27 7.32
N PRO A 90 11.13 -2.07 8.55
CA PRO A 90 9.91 -1.30 8.78
C PRO A 90 10.11 0.18 8.49
N SER A 91 9.01 0.90 8.27
CA SER A 91 9.03 2.34 8.03
C SER A 91 9.49 3.16 9.24
N CYS A 92 10.09 4.32 8.96
CA CYS A 92 10.42 5.31 10.00
C CYS A 92 9.17 5.99 10.56
N ASN A 93 9.28 6.50 11.78
CA ASN A 93 8.34 7.52 12.25
C ASN A 93 8.64 8.84 11.52
N VAL A 94 7.59 9.58 11.15
CA VAL A 94 7.70 10.82 10.38
C VAL A 94 6.84 11.92 11.00
N GLU A 95 7.37 13.13 11.05
CA GLU A 95 6.68 14.34 11.49
C GLU A 95 7.09 15.48 10.55
N TRP A 96 6.13 16.24 10.00
CA TRP A 96 6.43 17.44 9.23
C TRP A 96 5.98 18.68 10.01
N LYS A 97 6.83 19.70 10.03
CA LYS A 97 6.52 21.02 10.58
C LYS A 97 6.96 22.08 9.59
N LYS A 98 6.15 23.14 9.44
CA LYS A 98 6.42 24.22 8.49
C LYS A 98 7.75 24.93 8.76
N GLU A 99 8.16 25.02 10.02
CA GLU A 99 9.34 25.76 10.47
C GLU A 99 10.63 24.97 10.32
N THR A 100 10.56 23.64 10.32
CA THR A 100 11.72 22.75 10.39
C THR A 100 11.79 21.69 9.29
N GLY A 101 10.77 21.56 8.46
CA GLY A 101 10.69 20.53 7.42
C GLY A 101 10.28 19.15 7.94
N THR A 102 10.68 18.09 7.23
CA THR A 102 10.34 16.70 7.56
C THR A 102 11.35 16.08 8.53
N ARG A 103 10.91 15.70 9.72
CA ARG A 103 11.67 14.87 10.66
C ARG A 103 11.35 13.40 10.45
N VAL A 104 12.39 12.58 10.37
CA VAL A 104 12.30 11.11 10.38
C VAL A 104 13.07 10.55 11.56
N TRP A 105 12.54 9.52 12.24
CA TRP A 105 13.26 8.87 13.33
C TRP A 105 12.83 7.42 13.52
N CYS A 106 13.69 6.66 14.17
CA CYS A 106 13.45 5.28 14.51
C CYS A 106 13.33 5.13 16.03
N THR A 107 12.39 4.29 16.47
CA THR A 107 12.30 3.81 17.85
C THR A 107 12.05 2.31 17.83
N ASN A 108 11.85 1.69 18.99
CA ASN A 108 11.40 0.30 19.07
C ASN A 108 9.99 0.09 18.49
N ARG A 109 9.21 1.16 18.30
CA ARG A 109 7.97 1.16 17.52
C ARG A 109 8.15 2.00 16.26
N SER A 110 7.84 1.38 15.13
CA SER A 110 8.00 1.95 13.79
C SER A 110 6.79 2.79 13.40
N GLY A 111 6.91 3.59 12.33
CA GLY A 111 5.81 4.46 11.87
C GLY A 111 4.58 3.68 11.40
N ASP A 112 4.80 2.47 10.86
CA ASP A 112 3.78 1.48 10.50
C ASP A 112 3.25 0.67 11.71
N GLY A 113 3.74 0.95 12.92
CA GLY A 113 3.30 0.30 14.14
C GLY A 113 4.01 -1.01 14.47
N VAL A 114 5.01 -1.44 13.69
CA VAL A 114 5.80 -2.65 14.00
C VAL A 114 6.67 -2.44 15.23
N GLU A 115 6.55 -3.34 16.22
CA GLU A 115 7.39 -3.38 17.42
C GLU A 115 8.59 -4.31 17.25
N ARG A 116 9.76 -3.86 17.70
CA ARG A 116 11.04 -4.57 17.57
C ARG A 116 11.96 -4.35 18.78
N GLN A 117 12.92 -5.25 18.96
CA GLN A 117 13.90 -5.21 20.07
C GLN A 117 15.07 -4.25 19.82
N TRP A 118 15.19 -3.68 18.63
CA TRP A 118 16.24 -2.75 18.23
C TRP A 118 15.62 -1.46 17.67
N THR A 119 16.30 -0.33 17.83
CA THR A 119 15.80 0.96 17.36
C THR A 119 16.05 1.15 15.87
N GLY A 120 17.28 0.95 15.42
CA GLY A 120 17.69 1.13 14.02
C GLY A 120 17.89 2.60 13.65
N LEU A 121 18.39 2.81 12.45
CA LEU A 121 18.76 4.11 11.90
C LEU A 121 17.86 4.43 10.70
N PRO A 122 17.33 5.66 10.59
CA PRO A 122 16.55 6.09 9.46
C PRO A 122 17.43 6.11 8.20
N ARG A 123 16.99 5.38 7.17
CA ARG A 123 17.64 5.28 5.86
C ARG A 123 16.63 5.52 4.74
N LYS A 124 17.06 6.24 3.71
CA LYS A 124 16.34 6.37 2.46
C LYS A 124 16.42 5.07 1.69
N VAL A 125 15.26 4.54 1.29
CA VAL A 125 15.19 3.35 0.43
C VAL A 125 15.34 3.79 -1.02
N VAL A 126 16.34 3.25 -1.72
CA VAL A 126 16.57 3.48 -3.15
C VAL A 126 15.92 2.33 -3.91
N SER A 127 14.88 2.61 -4.69
CA SER A 127 14.30 1.63 -5.61
C SER A 127 15.24 1.42 -6.79
N SER A 128 15.71 0.19 -7.01
CA SER A 128 16.33 -0.24 -8.26
C SER A 128 15.24 -0.64 -9.25
N GLY A 129 14.47 0.34 -9.74
CA GLY A 129 13.40 0.13 -10.71
C GLY A 129 13.15 1.40 -11.53
N ASN A 130 13.35 1.28 -12.84
CA ASN A 130 13.29 2.32 -13.87
C ASN A 130 12.31 3.48 -13.59
N ASP A 131 12.88 4.68 -13.50
CA ASP A 131 12.20 5.99 -13.54
C ASP A 131 11.65 6.28 -14.95
N ASP A 132 10.70 5.48 -15.44
CA ASP A 132 10.06 5.68 -16.75
C ASP A 132 8.51 5.67 -16.66
N ASP A 133 7.93 6.19 -15.58
CA ASP A 133 6.53 6.63 -15.64
C ASP A 133 6.33 7.96 -14.90
N ASP A 134 6.22 8.97 -15.74
CA ASP A 134 5.83 10.35 -15.46
C ASP A 134 4.43 10.38 -14.80
N ASP A 135 4.20 11.38 -13.96
CA ASP A 135 2.88 11.78 -13.43
C ASP A 135 2.29 11.03 -12.20
N GLN A 136 3.05 11.00 -11.09
CA GLN A 136 2.65 11.32 -9.69
C GLN A 136 3.70 10.81 -8.71
N PRO A 137 4.02 11.51 -7.60
CA PRO A 137 4.98 11.03 -6.61
C PRO A 137 4.35 9.89 -5.78
N ARG A 138 4.24 8.71 -6.39
CA ARG A 138 3.67 7.50 -5.80
C ARG A 138 4.67 6.90 -4.82
N SER A 139 4.55 7.30 -3.56
CA SER A 139 4.79 6.48 -2.34
C SER A 139 5.69 5.25 -2.50
N VAL A 140 6.94 5.44 -2.92
CA VAL A 140 8.02 4.52 -2.59
C VAL A 140 8.43 4.90 -1.18
N GLN A 141 8.45 3.95 -0.23
CA GLN A 141 8.76 4.24 1.17
C GLN A 141 10.07 5.03 1.27
N PHE A 142 9.96 6.35 1.54
CA PHE A 142 11.14 7.23 1.57
C PHE A 142 12.06 6.94 2.75
N CYS A 143 11.61 6.24 3.79
CA CYS A 143 12.39 5.97 4.99
C CYS A 143 12.09 4.60 5.61
N ALA A 144 13.14 3.81 5.83
CA ALA A 144 13.10 2.57 6.60
C ALA A 144 14.10 2.61 7.77
N CYS A 145 13.79 1.90 8.84
CA CYS A 145 14.64 1.79 10.02
C CYS A 145 15.53 0.55 9.94
N VAL A 146 16.83 0.77 9.76
CA VAL A 146 17.81 -0.28 9.44
C VAL A 146 18.79 -0.48 10.59
N PRO A 147 19.14 -1.72 10.99
CA PRO A 147 20.19 -1.96 11.99
C PRO A 147 21.55 -1.35 11.58
N GLU A 148 22.36 -0.95 12.57
CA GLU A 148 23.64 -0.24 12.30
C GLU A 148 24.66 -1.10 11.54
N ASP A 149 24.58 -2.42 11.71
CA ASP A 149 25.49 -3.42 11.18
C ASP A 149 25.12 -3.90 9.76
N VAL A 150 24.05 -3.36 9.18
CA VAL A 150 23.61 -3.72 7.82
C VAL A 150 24.21 -2.77 6.80
N SER A 151 24.96 -3.34 5.85
CA SER A 151 25.50 -2.63 4.69
C SER A 151 24.81 -3.12 3.42
N ASP A 152 23.62 -2.61 3.14
CA ASP A 152 22.87 -2.87 1.92
C ASP A 152 22.76 -1.57 1.11
N THR A 153 23.16 -1.63 -0.17
CA THR A 153 23.15 -0.50 -1.11
C THR A 153 21.77 0.07 -1.38
N GLN A 154 20.70 -0.69 -1.07
CA GLN A 154 19.32 -0.22 -1.16
C GLN A 154 18.97 0.82 -0.08
N TYR A 155 19.75 0.92 1.01
CA TYR A 155 19.44 1.77 2.17
C TYR A 155 20.55 2.79 2.41
N VAL A 156 20.31 4.04 2.01
CA VAL A 156 21.31 5.12 2.08
C VAL A 156 20.96 6.14 3.17
N ALA A 157 21.97 6.79 3.76
CA ALA A 157 21.71 7.87 4.71
C ALA A 157 21.07 9.08 4.00
N PHE A 158 20.20 9.81 4.70
CA PHE A 158 19.66 11.08 4.20
C PHE A 158 20.79 12.12 4.10
N ALA A 159 20.69 13.01 3.11
CA ALA A 159 21.61 14.13 2.98
C ALA A 159 21.59 15.01 4.24
N GLY A 160 22.76 15.36 4.78
CA GLY A 160 22.89 16.14 6.01
C GLY A 160 22.64 15.34 7.31
N CYS A 161 22.40 14.03 7.20
CA CYS A 161 22.22 13.16 8.35
C CYS A 161 23.54 12.51 8.79
N GLU A 162 23.82 12.51 10.09
CA GLU A 162 24.92 11.69 10.62
C GLU A 162 24.61 10.20 10.44
N ALA A 163 25.64 9.41 10.13
CA ALA A 163 25.46 7.99 9.85
C ALA A 163 24.79 7.25 11.02
N SER A 164 25.11 7.58 12.28
CA SER A 164 24.55 6.95 13.48
C SER A 164 23.36 7.71 14.10
N ALA A 165 22.80 8.73 13.43
CA ALA A 165 21.69 9.48 13.99
C ALA A 165 20.40 8.64 13.96
N VAL A 166 19.76 8.45 15.12
CA VAL A 166 18.44 7.79 15.24
C VAL A 166 17.26 8.70 14.85
N SER A 167 17.52 9.99 14.65
CA SER A 167 16.55 11.03 14.29
C SER A 167 17.21 12.06 13.38
N CYS A 168 16.52 12.45 12.32
CA CYS A 168 17.06 13.32 11.28
C CYS A 168 16.03 14.32 10.75
N ILE A 169 16.49 15.50 10.34
CA ILE A 169 15.69 16.48 9.60
C ILE A 169 16.10 16.39 8.14
N ILE A 170 15.13 16.10 7.28
CA ILE A 170 15.32 16.05 5.83
C ILE A 170 15.04 17.46 5.30
N PRO A 171 16.00 18.08 4.59
CA PRO A 171 15.77 19.37 3.94
C PRO A 171 14.73 19.20 2.83
N ASP A 172 13.79 20.15 2.74
CA ASP A 172 12.84 20.21 1.64
C ASP A 172 13.63 20.28 0.31
N GLN A 173 13.23 19.46 -0.66
CA GLN A 173 13.82 19.49 -2.00
C GLN A 173 13.10 20.61 -2.77
N ASP A 174 13.82 21.69 -3.07
CA ASP A 174 13.37 22.73 -4.02
C ASP A 174 13.25 22.18 -5.45
#